data_AF-F6SZ43-F1
#
_entry.id   AF-F6SZ43-F1
#
_cell.length_a   1.000
_cell.length_b   1.000
_cell.length_c   1.000
_cell.angle_alpha   90.00
_cell.angle_beta   90.00
_cell.angle_gamma   90.00
#
_symmetry.space_group_name_H-M   'P 1'
#
loop_
_entity.id
_entity.type
_entity.pdbx_description
1 polymer ?
#
loop_
_entity_poly.entity_id
_entity_poly.type
_entity_poly.pdbx_seq_one_letter_code
_entity_poly.pdbx_strand_id
1 'polypeptide(L)'
;MERARRRLLDTLHSDEPMDAPCVSGSAASAPARPNRRTMGALGVRRGLEWLLGLYFLSHVPITLFLDLQALLPRELYPLELRNLMEWYAKEFKDPLLQDPPMWFKSFLFCELVFQLPFFPFAAYAFFKGGCKWIRIPAIIYSVHTMTTLIPILSIFLFEDFSKASGFKAQGPKTFHERLTLLSVYAPYFLIPLMILLFMLWSPHYKYEEKRKKK
;
A
#
# COMPACT_ATOMS: atom_id res chain seq x y z
N MET A 1 72.11 -25.44 47.79
CA MET A 1 70.69 -25.08 48.02
C MET A 1 70.49 -23.69 48.66
N GLU A 2 71.44 -22.75 48.58
CA GLU A 2 71.27 -21.38 49.14
C GLU A 2 71.14 -20.27 48.09
N ARG A 3 71.40 -20.55 46.80
CA ARG A 3 71.23 -19.57 45.72
C ARG A 3 69.78 -19.45 45.21
N ALA A 4 68.94 -20.45 45.46
CA ALA A 4 67.52 -20.41 45.10
C ALA A 4 66.65 -19.67 46.15
N ARG A 5 67.12 -19.55 47.40
CA ARG A 5 66.39 -18.89 48.49
C ARG A 5 66.57 -17.36 48.49
N ARG A 6 67.67 -16.84 47.95
CA ARG A 6 67.91 -15.38 47.86
C ARG A 6 67.05 -14.70 46.78
N ARG A 7 66.78 -15.39 45.67
CA ARG A 7 65.95 -14.85 44.58
C ARG A 7 64.45 -14.75 44.91
N LEU A 8 63.99 -15.43 45.97
CA LEU A 8 62.58 -15.40 46.41
C LEU A 8 62.31 -14.32 47.47
N LEU A 9 63.36 -13.77 48.10
CA LEU A 9 63.24 -12.69 49.09
C LEU A 9 63.38 -11.30 48.46
N ASP A 10 64.06 -11.19 47.31
CA ASP A 10 64.16 -9.94 46.55
C ASP A 10 62.87 -9.59 45.76
N THR A 11 61.87 -10.49 45.73
CA THR A 11 60.58 -10.26 45.06
C THR A 11 59.48 -9.73 46.00
N LEU A 12 59.81 -9.46 47.27
CA LEU A 12 58.84 -9.03 48.31
C LEU A 12 58.98 -7.56 48.72
N HIS A 13 59.79 -6.76 48.04
CA HIS A 13 59.99 -5.35 48.39
C HIS A 13 60.24 -4.44 47.20
N SER A 14 59.27 -4.36 46.29
CA SER A 14 59.14 -3.27 45.32
C SER A 14 57.68 -3.17 44.93
N ASP A 15 56.98 -2.14 45.39
CA ASP A 15 56.32 -1.19 44.48
C ASP A 15 55.58 -0.09 45.25
N GLU A 16 55.85 1.12 44.78
CA GLU A 16 55.33 2.42 45.19
C GLU A 16 53.82 2.59 44.96
N PRO A 17 53.17 3.59 45.58
CA PRO A 17 51.79 3.93 45.28
C PRO A 17 51.68 4.55 43.88
N MET A 18 51.08 3.80 42.95
CA MET A 18 50.69 4.30 41.63
C MET A 18 49.35 5.03 41.72
N ASP A 19 49.37 6.30 41.30
CA ASP A 19 48.21 7.14 41.05
C ASP A 19 47.22 6.48 40.07
N ALA A 20 45.93 6.67 40.36
CA ALA A 20 44.80 6.11 39.62
C ALA A 20 44.72 6.60 38.16
N PRO A 21 44.04 5.83 37.30
CA PRO A 21 43.12 6.45 36.35
C PRO A 21 41.68 5.97 36.59
N CYS A 22 40.82 6.98 36.79
CA CYS A 22 39.37 6.91 36.74
C CYS A 22 38.86 5.99 35.62
N VAL A 23 38.08 4.97 35.98
CA VAL A 23 37.26 4.21 35.03
C VAL A 23 36.22 5.15 34.44
N SER A 24 36.43 5.56 33.20
CA SER A 24 35.46 6.32 32.42
C SER A 24 34.26 5.42 32.13
N GLY A 25 33.16 5.66 32.86
CA GLY A 25 31.86 5.09 32.54
C GLY A 25 31.48 5.45 31.11
N SER A 26 31.25 4.45 30.28
CA SER A 26 30.62 4.61 28.97
C SER A 26 29.20 5.13 29.20
N ALA A 27 29.01 6.43 29.00
CA ALA A 27 27.70 7.05 29.00
C ALA A 27 26.89 6.43 27.86
N ALA A 28 25.93 5.56 28.20
CA ALA A 28 24.87 5.15 27.29
C ALA A 28 24.18 6.43 26.82
N SER A 29 24.40 6.81 25.55
CA SER A 29 23.77 7.96 24.95
C SER A 29 22.25 7.75 24.97
N ALA A 30 21.55 8.60 25.70
CA ALA A 30 20.10 8.58 25.72
C ALA A 30 19.57 8.74 24.28
N PRO A 31 18.54 7.99 23.87
CA PRO A 31 17.99 8.13 22.53
C PRO A 31 17.51 9.58 22.34
N ALA A 32 18.11 10.27 21.37
CA ALA A 32 17.77 11.65 21.05
C ALA A 32 16.26 11.75 20.80
N ARG A 33 15.57 12.60 21.56
CA ARG A 33 14.14 12.86 21.35
C ARG A 33 13.94 13.35 19.91
N PRO A 34 12.97 12.81 19.17
CA PRO A 34 12.72 13.26 17.81
C PRO A 34 12.40 14.75 17.80
N ASN A 35 13.09 15.50 16.94
CA ASN A 35 12.87 16.94 16.77
C ASN A 35 11.40 17.22 16.33
N ARG A 36 10.87 18.42 16.62
CA ARG A 36 9.45 18.76 16.33
C ARG A 36 9.07 18.54 14.84
N ARG A 37 10.03 18.72 13.93
CA ARG A 37 9.88 18.43 12.48
C ARG A 37 9.74 16.93 12.17
N THR A 38 10.45 16.06 12.87
CA THR A 38 10.33 14.60 12.65
C THR A 38 9.02 14.05 13.23
N MET A 39 8.52 14.62 14.33
CA MET A 39 7.19 14.30 14.85
C MET A 39 6.06 14.68 13.87
N GLY A 40 6.15 15.85 13.22
CA GLY A 40 5.18 16.25 12.19
C GLY A 40 5.15 15.31 10.98
N ALA A 41 6.33 14.92 10.47
CA ALA A 41 6.44 13.96 9.37
C ALA A 41 5.92 12.56 9.75
N LEU A 42 6.12 12.12 10.99
CA LEU A 42 5.57 10.86 11.52
C LEU A 42 4.03 10.90 11.56
N GLY A 43 3.44 12.03 11.97
CA GLY A 43 1.99 12.22 12.01
C GLY A 43 1.36 12.17 10.62
N VAL A 44 1.92 12.90 9.64
CA VAL A 44 1.44 12.89 8.25
C VAL A 44 1.53 11.48 7.64
N ARG A 45 2.64 10.78 7.86
CA ARG A 45 2.80 9.40 7.40
C ARG A 45 1.72 8.48 7.99
N ARG A 46 1.49 8.57 9.29
CA ARG A 46 0.49 7.74 9.97
C ARG A 46 -0.93 8.06 9.49
N GLY A 47 -1.24 9.34 9.26
CA GLY A 47 -2.50 9.75 8.64
C GLY A 47 -2.67 9.17 7.24
N LEU A 48 -1.63 9.21 6.41
CA LEU A 48 -1.64 8.60 5.08
C LEU A 48 -1.84 7.09 5.15
N GLU A 49 -1.12 6.38 6.02
CA GLU A 49 -1.31 4.94 6.24
C GLU A 49 -2.74 4.61 6.70
N TRP A 50 -3.38 5.45 7.50
CA TRP A 50 -4.80 5.28 7.86
C TRP A 50 -5.72 5.46 6.66
N LEU A 51 -5.51 6.50 5.85
CA LEU A 51 -6.27 6.73 4.63
C LEU A 51 -6.13 5.55 3.65
N LEU A 52 -4.91 5.04 3.47
CA LEU A 52 -4.65 3.87 2.63
C LEU A 52 -5.32 2.61 3.19
N GLY A 53 -5.25 2.39 4.51
CA GLY A 53 -5.94 1.28 5.15
C GLY A 53 -7.46 1.34 4.95
N LEU A 54 -8.07 2.54 5.10
CA LEU A 54 -9.49 2.75 4.86
C LEU A 54 -9.87 2.49 3.40
N TYR A 55 -9.05 2.94 2.45
CA TYR A 55 -9.25 2.67 1.04
C TYR A 55 -9.32 1.16 0.74
N PHE A 56 -8.33 0.38 1.21
CA PHE A 56 -8.34 -1.07 1.02
C PHE A 56 -9.52 -1.74 1.74
N LEU A 57 -9.86 -1.26 2.94
CA LEU A 57 -10.99 -1.80 3.70
C LEU A 57 -12.33 -1.55 2.99
N SER A 58 -12.57 -0.35 2.48
CA SER A 58 -13.79 -0.02 1.75
C SER A 58 -13.86 -0.72 0.39
N HIS A 59 -12.71 -1.03 -0.22
CA HIS A 59 -12.67 -1.73 -1.50
C HIS A 59 -13.20 -3.15 -1.41
N VAL A 60 -13.03 -3.84 -0.26
CA VAL A 60 -13.53 -5.21 -0.07
C VAL A 60 -15.04 -5.34 -0.34
N PRO A 61 -15.93 -4.60 0.35
CA PRO A 61 -17.37 -4.69 0.07
C PRO A 61 -17.73 -4.12 -1.30
N ILE A 62 -17.03 -3.09 -1.79
CA ILE A 62 -17.27 -2.54 -3.14
C ILE A 62 -17.04 -3.63 -4.20
N THR A 63 -15.88 -4.28 -4.17
CA THR A 63 -15.57 -5.35 -5.12
C THR A 63 -16.54 -6.52 -4.98
N LEU A 64 -16.75 -7.01 -3.75
CA LEU A 64 -17.62 -8.18 -3.52
C LEU A 64 -19.05 -7.94 -3.99
N PHE A 65 -19.62 -6.77 -3.67
CA PHE A 65 -21.04 -6.49 -3.88
C PHE A 65 -21.34 -5.75 -5.17
N LEU A 66 -20.41 -5.00 -5.75
CA LEU A 66 -20.62 -4.25 -6.98
C LEU A 66 -19.85 -4.91 -8.12
N ASP A 67 -18.52 -4.90 -8.08
CA ASP A 67 -17.70 -5.27 -9.25
C ASP A 67 -17.92 -6.73 -9.68
N LEU A 68 -17.96 -7.66 -8.72
CA LEU A 68 -18.12 -9.08 -9.01
C LEU A 68 -19.51 -9.46 -9.58
N GLN A 69 -20.52 -8.58 -9.51
CA GLN A 69 -21.82 -8.83 -10.16
C GLN A 69 -21.68 -8.98 -11.68
N ALA A 70 -20.65 -8.39 -12.30
CA ALA A 70 -20.39 -8.51 -13.73
C ALA A 70 -19.76 -9.87 -14.13
N LEU A 71 -19.27 -10.64 -13.16
CA LEU A 71 -18.62 -11.94 -13.37
C LEU A 71 -19.42 -13.13 -12.85
N LEU A 72 -19.98 -12.98 -11.65
CA LEU A 72 -20.63 -14.05 -10.93
C LEU A 72 -22.11 -14.17 -11.34
N PRO A 73 -22.72 -15.36 -11.16
CA PRO A 73 -24.13 -15.56 -11.46
C PRO A 73 -25.02 -14.60 -10.66
N ARG A 74 -26.07 -14.06 -11.30
CA ARG A 74 -26.97 -13.07 -10.71
C ARG A 74 -27.71 -13.60 -9.47
N GLU A 75 -27.85 -14.91 -9.34
CA GLU A 75 -28.54 -15.59 -8.25
C GLU A 75 -27.78 -15.49 -6.92
N LEU A 76 -26.48 -15.19 -6.95
CA LEU A 76 -25.67 -14.99 -5.74
C LEU A 76 -25.93 -13.65 -5.06
N TYR A 77 -26.63 -12.72 -5.74
CA TYR A 77 -26.84 -11.37 -5.27
C TYR A 77 -28.31 -11.11 -4.92
N PRO A 78 -28.58 -10.51 -3.74
CA PRO A 78 -29.90 -9.99 -3.38
C PRO A 78 -30.47 -9.07 -4.47
N LEU A 79 -31.80 -9.00 -4.54
CA LEU A 79 -32.48 -8.16 -5.52
C LEU A 79 -32.12 -6.68 -5.37
N GLU A 80 -31.91 -6.23 -4.14
CA GLU A 80 -31.56 -4.86 -3.79
C GLU A 80 -30.21 -4.45 -4.38
N LEU A 81 -29.20 -5.32 -4.30
CA LEU A 81 -27.87 -5.06 -4.85
C LEU A 81 -27.87 -5.06 -6.38
N ARG A 82 -28.69 -5.92 -6.99
CA ARG A 82 -28.88 -5.94 -8.45
C ARG A 82 -29.57 -4.67 -8.93
N ASN A 83 -30.64 -4.26 -8.24
CA ASN A 83 -31.36 -3.03 -8.56
C ASN A 83 -30.47 -1.79 -8.37
N LEU A 84 -29.62 -1.78 -7.33
CA LEU A 84 -28.65 -0.71 -7.11
C LEU A 84 -27.65 -0.62 -8.27
N MET A 85 -27.12 -1.76 -8.71
CA MET A 85 -26.20 -1.82 -9.85
C MET A 85 -26.86 -1.38 -11.15
N GLU A 86 -28.07 -1.87 -11.43
CA GLU A 86 -28.84 -1.48 -12.62
C GLU A 86 -29.21 0.01 -12.61
N TRP A 87 -29.58 0.56 -11.45
CA TRP A 87 -29.82 1.98 -11.27
C TRP A 87 -28.54 2.79 -11.53
N TYR A 88 -27.42 2.42 -10.90
CA TYR A 88 -26.14 3.10 -11.08
C TYR A 88 -25.73 3.09 -12.56
N ALA A 89 -25.76 1.91 -13.19
CA ALA A 89 -25.35 1.74 -14.58
C ALA A 89 -26.20 2.62 -15.52
N LYS A 90 -27.50 2.74 -15.26
CA LYS A 90 -28.42 3.58 -16.04
C LYS A 90 -28.24 5.08 -15.75
N GLU A 91 -28.15 5.46 -14.48
CA GLU A 91 -28.06 6.87 -14.05
C GLU A 91 -26.76 7.50 -14.55
N PHE A 92 -25.64 6.81 -14.37
CA PHE A 92 -24.32 7.29 -14.79
C PHE A 92 -24.00 6.96 -16.26
N LYS A 93 -24.90 6.24 -16.95
CA LYS A 93 -24.71 5.76 -18.32
C LYS A 93 -23.39 5.00 -18.47
N ASP A 94 -23.04 4.19 -17.48
CA ASP A 94 -21.77 3.47 -17.44
C ASP A 94 -21.81 2.26 -18.40
N PRO A 95 -21.15 2.33 -19.56
CA PRO A 95 -21.23 1.27 -20.56
C PRO A 95 -20.56 -0.02 -20.07
N LEU A 96 -19.59 0.06 -19.15
CA LEU A 96 -18.85 -1.08 -18.64
C LEU A 96 -19.67 -1.93 -17.67
N LEU A 97 -20.64 -1.33 -16.99
CA LEU A 97 -21.54 -2.04 -16.09
C LEU A 97 -22.87 -2.42 -16.75
N GLN A 98 -23.31 -1.68 -17.78
CA GLN A 98 -24.51 -2.02 -18.55
C GLN A 98 -24.30 -3.27 -19.42
N ASP A 99 -23.22 -3.32 -20.20
CA ASP A 99 -22.87 -4.45 -21.07
C ASP A 99 -21.37 -4.74 -20.96
N PRO A 100 -20.92 -5.41 -19.88
CA PRO A 100 -19.51 -5.55 -19.57
C PRO A 100 -18.77 -6.34 -20.66
N PRO A 101 -17.82 -5.73 -21.40
CA PRO A 101 -17.11 -6.42 -22.47
C PRO A 101 -16.12 -7.44 -21.91
N MET A 102 -15.75 -8.44 -22.73
CA MET A 102 -14.89 -9.54 -22.26
C MET A 102 -13.54 -9.08 -21.71
N TRP A 103 -12.91 -8.05 -22.29
CA TRP A 103 -11.65 -7.51 -21.78
C TRP A 103 -11.81 -6.90 -20.37
N PHE A 104 -12.95 -6.25 -20.08
CA PHE A 104 -13.22 -5.66 -18.78
C PHE A 104 -13.49 -6.76 -17.75
N LYS A 105 -14.27 -7.78 -18.13
CA LYS A 105 -14.45 -8.99 -17.33
C LYS A 105 -13.11 -9.67 -16.99
N SER A 106 -12.14 -9.68 -17.90
CA SER A 106 -10.79 -10.18 -17.60
C SER A 106 -10.09 -9.38 -16.49
N PHE A 107 -10.29 -8.05 -16.42
CA PHE A 107 -9.75 -7.24 -15.32
C PHE A 107 -10.44 -7.55 -14.00
N LEU A 108 -11.77 -7.64 -13.99
CA LEU A 108 -12.51 -8.04 -12.79
C LEU A 108 -12.12 -9.45 -12.31
N PHE A 109 -11.73 -10.33 -13.24
CA PHE A 109 -11.29 -11.68 -12.89
C PHE A 109 -9.92 -11.63 -12.21
N CYS A 110 -9.00 -10.82 -12.73
CA CYS A 110 -7.73 -10.53 -12.06
C CYS A 110 -7.96 -9.89 -10.68
N GLU A 111 -8.95 -9.00 -10.56
CA GLU A 111 -9.33 -8.39 -9.29
C GLU A 111 -9.78 -9.45 -8.29
N LEU A 112 -10.69 -10.33 -8.69
CA LEU A 112 -11.17 -11.45 -7.89
C LEU A 112 -10.04 -12.36 -7.40
N VAL A 113 -9.12 -12.74 -8.28
CA VAL A 113 -8.09 -13.76 -7.96
C VAL A 113 -6.90 -13.16 -7.22
N PHE A 114 -6.49 -11.93 -7.54
CA PHE A 114 -5.25 -11.35 -7.02
C PHE A 114 -5.46 -10.17 -6.07
N GLN A 115 -6.35 -9.23 -6.42
CA GLN A 115 -6.50 -7.99 -5.65
C GLN A 115 -7.39 -8.20 -4.43
N LEU A 116 -8.52 -8.90 -4.58
CA LEU A 116 -9.48 -9.13 -3.49
C LEU A 116 -8.85 -9.90 -2.31
N PRO A 117 -8.08 -11.00 -2.50
CA PRO A 117 -7.38 -11.63 -1.40
C PRO A 117 -6.35 -10.70 -0.76
N PHE A 118 -5.75 -9.77 -1.52
CA PHE A 118 -4.74 -8.84 -1.03
C PHE A 118 -5.32 -7.69 -0.18
N PHE A 119 -6.55 -7.22 -0.46
CA PHE A 119 -7.14 -6.06 0.23
C PHE A 119 -7.14 -6.17 1.76
N PRO A 120 -7.56 -7.28 2.40
CA PRO A 120 -7.53 -7.38 3.85
C PRO A 120 -6.10 -7.38 4.42
N PHE A 121 -5.13 -8.01 3.74
CA PHE A 121 -3.73 -7.99 4.16
C PHE A 121 -3.13 -6.57 4.06
N ALA A 122 -3.47 -5.85 3.00
CA ALA A 122 -3.06 -4.47 2.82
C ALA A 122 -3.69 -3.56 3.88
N ALA A 123 -5.01 -3.65 4.10
CA ALA A 123 -5.71 -2.90 5.12
C ALA A 123 -5.08 -3.11 6.51
N TYR A 124 -4.83 -4.37 6.89
CA TYR A 124 -4.13 -4.71 8.13
C TYR A 124 -2.73 -4.10 8.20
N ALA A 125 -1.91 -4.28 7.16
CA ALA A 125 -0.53 -3.78 7.15
C ALA A 125 -0.47 -2.26 7.29
N PHE A 126 -1.37 -1.55 6.61
CA PHE A 126 -1.48 -0.10 6.68
C PHE A 126 -2.01 0.36 8.03
N PHE A 127 -3.09 -0.21 8.56
CA PHE A 127 -3.61 0.15 9.89
C PHE A 127 -2.61 -0.11 11.01
N LYS A 128 -1.96 -1.27 10.99
CA LYS A 128 -0.92 -1.61 11.98
C LYS A 128 0.29 -0.68 11.88
N GLY A 129 0.68 -0.31 10.65
CA GLY A 129 1.90 0.45 10.40
C GLY A 129 3.18 -0.39 10.59
N GLY A 130 4.29 0.10 10.02
CA GLY A 130 5.61 -0.54 10.18
C GLY A 130 5.79 -1.90 9.49
N CYS A 131 4.80 -2.37 8.73
CA CYS A 131 4.85 -3.65 8.02
C CYS A 131 5.68 -3.55 6.74
N LYS A 132 7.01 -3.60 6.83
CA LYS A 132 7.93 -3.44 5.68
C LYS A 132 7.68 -4.41 4.51
N TRP A 133 7.17 -5.60 4.79
CA TRP A 133 6.86 -6.62 3.79
C TRP A 133 5.76 -6.17 2.80
N ILE A 134 4.90 -5.20 3.16
CA ILE A 134 3.80 -4.74 2.29
C ILE A 134 4.30 -3.99 1.06
N ARG A 135 5.56 -3.53 1.05
CA ARG A 135 6.10 -2.64 0.02
C ARG A 135 5.97 -3.23 -1.39
N ILE A 136 6.50 -4.43 -1.60
CA ILE A 136 6.52 -5.05 -2.92
C ILE A 136 5.09 -5.43 -3.37
N PRO A 137 4.27 -6.11 -2.55
CA PRO A 137 2.87 -6.35 -2.89
C PRO A 137 2.08 -5.07 -3.22
N ALA A 138 2.25 -4.00 -2.46
CA ALA A 138 1.58 -2.73 -2.70
C ALA A 138 2.02 -2.08 -4.03
N ILE A 139 3.30 -2.16 -4.39
CA ILE A 139 3.80 -1.69 -5.70
C ILE A 139 3.16 -2.50 -6.84
N ILE A 140 3.15 -3.84 -6.73
CA ILE A 140 2.55 -4.71 -7.74
C ILE A 140 1.06 -4.39 -7.91
N TYR A 141 0.33 -4.30 -6.79
CA TYR A 141 -1.07 -3.92 -6.78
C TYR A 141 -1.29 -2.56 -7.46
N SER A 142 -0.52 -1.54 -7.07
CA SER A 142 -0.69 -0.19 -7.60
C SER A 142 -0.48 -0.14 -9.11
N VAL A 143 0.61 -0.73 -9.59
CA VAL A 143 0.92 -0.77 -11.02
C VAL A 143 -0.16 -1.51 -11.78
N HIS A 144 -0.55 -2.70 -11.31
CA HIS A 144 -1.60 -3.48 -11.95
C HIS A 144 -2.92 -2.71 -12.05
N THR A 145 -3.39 -2.17 -10.93
CA THR A 145 -4.65 -1.40 -10.86
C THR A 145 -4.60 -0.22 -11.83
N MET A 146 -3.54 0.59 -11.78
CA MET A 146 -3.38 1.72 -12.71
C MET A 146 -3.39 1.27 -14.18
N THR A 147 -2.71 0.17 -14.52
CA THR A 147 -2.69 -0.36 -15.88
C THR A 147 -4.07 -0.79 -16.36
N THR A 148 -4.89 -1.41 -15.51
CA THR A 148 -6.27 -1.80 -15.86
C THR A 148 -7.20 -0.59 -16.03
N LEU A 149 -6.92 0.51 -15.33
CA LEU A 149 -7.72 1.75 -15.43
C LEU A 149 -7.42 2.55 -16.70
N ILE A 150 -6.23 2.45 -17.29
CA ILE A 150 -5.89 3.16 -18.54
C ILE A 150 -6.89 2.90 -19.67
N PRO A 151 -7.22 1.65 -20.07
CA PRO A 151 -8.19 1.41 -21.13
C PRO A 151 -9.61 1.85 -20.75
N ILE A 152 -9.99 1.75 -19.47
CA ILE A 152 -11.28 2.22 -18.95
C ILE A 152 -11.42 3.73 -19.17
N LEU A 153 -10.44 4.51 -18.68
CA LEU A 153 -10.42 5.96 -18.84
C LEU A 153 -10.32 6.38 -20.31
N SER A 154 -9.57 5.62 -21.11
CA SER A 154 -9.46 5.84 -22.56
C SER A 154 -10.83 5.74 -23.25
N ILE A 155 -11.63 4.73 -22.92
CA ILE A 155 -12.98 4.57 -23.48
C ILE A 155 -13.88 5.75 -23.10
N PHE A 156 -13.87 6.18 -21.83
CA PHE A 156 -14.68 7.33 -21.42
C PHE A 156 -14.27 8.64 -22.10
N LEU A 157 -12.99 8.82 -22.39
CA LEU A 157 -12.47 10.03 -23.03
C LEU A 157 -12.63 10.03 -24.54
N PHE A 158 -12.37 8.91 -25.22
CA PHE A 158 -12.16 8.87 -26.66
C PHE A 158 -13.21 8.10 -27.45
N GLU A 159 -14.01 7.21 -26.83
CA GLU A 159 -15.02 6.44 -27.54
C GLU A 159 -16.16 7.35 -28.04
N ASP A 160 -16.64 7.10 -29.26
CA ASP A 160 -17.79 7.81 -29.83
C ASP A 160 -19.08 7.04 -29.54
N PHE A 161 -19.71 7.34 -28.40
CA PHE A 161 -21.00 6.76 -27.99
C PHE A 161 -22.20 7.23 -28.84
N SER A 162 -22.01 8.09 -29.84
CA SER A 162 -23.09 8.51 -30.76
C SER A 162 -23.30 7.53 -31.90
N LYS A 163 -22.26 6.78 -32.29
CA LYS A 163 -22.32 5.76 -33.35
C LYS A 163 -22.64 4.40 -32.75
N ALA A 164 -22.83 3.39 -33.59
CA ALA A 164 -22.81 1.99 -33.16
C ALA A 164 -21.40 1.67 -32.62
N SER A 165 -21.14 2.08 -31.39
CA SER A 165 -19.92 1.78 -30.65
C SER A 165 -19.88 0.28 -30.33
N GLY A 166 -18.73 -0.22 -29.88
CA GLY A 166 -18.60 -1.62 -29.44
C GLY A 166 -19.48 -2.01 -28.24
N PHE A 167 -20.29 -1.07 -27.72
CA PHE A 167 -21.21 -1.24 -26.61
C PHE A 167 -22.65 -1.21 -27.11
N LYS A 168 -23.47 -2.18 -26.69
CA LYS A 168 -24.89 -2.23 -27.09
C LYS A 168 -25.77 -1.23 -26.35
N ALA A 169 -25.25 -0.67 -25.25
CA ALA A 169 -26.02 0.10 -24.28
C ALA A 169 -25.71 1.61 -24.34
N GLN A 170 -26.51 2.44 -23.67
CA GLN A 170 -26.36 3.89 -23.74
C GLN A 170 -25.14 4.36 -22.93
N GLY A 171 -24.12 4.89 -23.61
CA GLY A 171 -22.93 5.46 -22.99
C GLY A 171 -22.98 6.99 -22.78
N PRO A 172 -21.96 7.58 -22.13
CA PRO A 172 -21.88 9.01 -21.82
C PRO A 172 -21.57 9.83 -23.08
N LYS A 173 -22.56 10.58 -23.57
CA LYS A 173 -22.43 11.37 -24.80
C LYS A 173 -21.94 12.78 -24.52
N THR A 174 -22.37 13.37 -23.41
CA THR A 174 -22.01 14.75 -23.07
C THR A 174 -20.67 14.81 -22.33
N PHE A 175 -20.00 15.96 -22.40
CA PHE A 175 -18.77 16.19 -21.64
C PHE A 175 -19.01 16.06 -20.12
N HIS A 176 -20.15 16.53 -19.63
CA HIS A 176 -20.51 16.42 -18.22
C HIS A 176 -20.69 14.97 -17.78
N GLU A 177 -21.41 14.14 -18.54
CA GLU A 177 -21.57 12.71 -18.24
C GLU A 177 -20.22 11.99 -18.18
N ARG A 178 -19.33 12.29 -19.14
CA ARG A 178 -17.97 11.74 -19.17
C ARG A 178 -17.17 12.17 -17.95
N LEU A 179 -17.22 13.45 -17.60
CA LEU A 179 -16.49 13.98 -16.44
C LEU A 179 -16.99 13.37 -15.13
N THR A 180 -18.31 13.17 -15.01
CA THR A 180 -18.91 12.50 -13.86
C THR A 180 -18.41 11.07 -13.75
N LEU A 181 -18.44 10.27 -14.82
CA LEU A 181 -17.88 8.91 -14.80
C LEU A 181 -16.38 8.90 -14.48
N LEU A 182 -15.60 9.78 -15.12
CA LEU A 182 -14.18 9.91 -14.82
C LEU A 182 -13.94 10.23 -13.34
N SER A 183 -14.78 11.06 -12.72
CA SER A 183 -14.69 11.37 -11.29
C SER A 183 -14.99 10.17 -10.39
N VAL A 184 -15.88 9.26 -10.82
CA VAL A 184 -16.18 8.02 -10.08
C VAL A 184 -15.00 7.05 -10.13
N TYR A 185 -14.33 6.94 -11.29
CA TYR A 185 -13.20 6.03 -11.47
C TYR A 185 -11.85 6.62 -11.03
N ALA A 186 -11.73 7.94 -10.98
CA ALA A 186 -10.48 8.64 -10.66
C ALA A 186 -9.85 8.23 -9.30
N PRO A 187 -10.60 8.03 -8.21
CA PRO A 187 -10.03 7.56 -6.95
C PRO A 187 -9.25 6.24 -7.10
N TYR A 188 -9.75 5.31 -7.91
CA TYR A 188 -9.12 4.01 -8.18
C TYR A 188 -7.88 4.10 -9.06
N PHE A 189 -7.58 5.26 -9.65
CA PHE A 189 -6.30 5.53 -10.30
C PHE A 189 -5.37 6.34 -9.40
N LEU A 190 -5.89 7.42 -8.82
CA LEU A 190 -5.12 8.39 -8.04
C LEU A 190 -4.60 7.79 -6.72
N ILE A 191 -5.40 6.98 -6.02
CA ILE A 191 -4.98 6.36 -4.77
C ILE A 191 -3.89 5.29 -5.02
N PRO A 192 -4.03 4.37 -5.99
CA PRO A 192 -2.94 3.48 -6.40
C PRO A 192 -1.67 4.20 -6.83
N LEU A 193 -1.78 5.31 -7.58
CA LEU A 193 -0.62 6.15 -7.91
C LEU A 193 0.04 6.71 -6.65
N MET A 194 -0.75 7.22 -5.71
CA MET A 194 -0.24 7.71 -4.44
C MET A 194 0.44 6.61 -3.62
N ILE A 195 -0.13 5.39 -3.57
CA ILE A 195 0.49 4.22 -2.92
C ILE A 195 1.83 3.91 -3.59
N LEU A 196 1.89 3.89 -4.92
CA LEU A 196 3.12 3.62 -5.68
C LEU A 196 4.21 4.61 -5.31
N LEU A 197 3.91 5.91 -5.38
CA LEU A 197 4.83 6.98 -5.03
C LEU A 197 5.27 6.89 -3.57
N PHE A 198 4.33 6.62 -2.66
CA PHE A 198 4.61 6.44 -1.23
C PHE A 198 5.56 5.27 -0.99
N MET A 199 5.35 4.13 -1.65
CA MET A 199 6.20 2.93 -1.51
C MET A 199 7.57 3.08 -2.16
N LEU A 200 7.68 3.85 -3.24
CA LEU A 200 8.95 4.11 -3.92
C LEU A 200 9.82 5.10 -3.13
N TRP A 201 9.23 6.16 -2.60
CA TRP A 201 9.98 7.24 -1.96
C TRP A 201 10.15 7.11 -0.45
N SER A 202 9.28 6.37 0.25
CA SER A 202 9.38 6.25 1.71
C SER A 202 10.60 5.42 2.13
N PRO A 203 11.58 5.99 2.85
CA PRO A 203 12.71 5.23 3.37
C PRO A 203 12.27 4.18 4.40
N HIS A 204 11.12 4.39 5.04
CA HIS A 204 10.59 3.54 6.10
C HIS A 204 10.35 2.08 5.65
N TYR A 205 9.94 1.92 4.39
CA TYR A 205 9.62 0.62 3.81
C TYR A 205 10.84 -0.05 3.14
N LYS A 206 12.01 0.60 3.11
CA LYS A 206 13.24 -0.04 2.61
C LYS A 206 13.62 -1.22 3.51
N TYR A 207 13.94 -2.35 2.88
CA TYR A 207 14.54 -3.48 3.58
C TYR A 207 15.94 -3.07 4.03
N GLU A 208 16.25 -3.32 5.30
CA GLU A 208 17.63 -3.26 5.79
C GLU A 208 18.31 -4.54 5.29
N GLU A 209 19.16 -4.40 4.29
CA GLU A 209 20.00 -5.49 3.84
C GLU A 209 20.97 -5.79 4.99
N LYS A 210 20.73 -6.89 5.73
CA LYS A 210 21.67 -7.36 6.75
C LYS A 210 22.97 -7.68 6.02
N ARG A 211 23.90 -6.73 5.94
CA ARG A 211 25.28 -7.00 5.50
C ARG A 211 25.80 -8.12 6.38
N LYS A 212 25.85 -9.33 5.83
CA LYS A 212 26.65 -10.41 6.42
C LYS A 212 28.08 -9.91 6.36
N LYS A 213 28.62 -9.47 7.51
CA LYS A 213 30.07 -9.30 7.66
C LYS A 213 30.68 -10.68 7.39
N LYS A 214 31.39 -10.80 6.28
CA LYS A 214 32.28 -11.93 5.99
C LYS A 214 33.56 -11.73 6.78
#